data_AF-A0A3M0XQF9-F1
#
_entry.id   AF-A0A3M0XQF9-F1
#
_cell.length_a   1.000
_cell.length_b   1.000
_cell.length_c   1.000
_cell.angle_alpha   90.00
_cell.angle_beta   90.00
_cell.angle_gamma   90.00
#
_symmetry.space_group_name_H-M   'P 1'
#
loop_
_entity.id
_entity.type
_entity.pdbx_description
1 polymer ?
#
loop_
_entity_poly.entity_id
_entity_poly.type
_entity_poly.pdbx_seq_one_letter_code
_entity_poly.pdbx_strand_id
1 'polypeptide(L)'
;MLNRDEVKSRVFEWLVSEDCGPQRQSQITMPDLIKCCGCTNEREATDAALMVVEILNDLHLERLIVPGTASPNATDRDGFSWPFFRVTEYGRRVAEAGEYQPYDPDGYLARLKQQIPGIDPTIIRYLEQALKCLRMDCLLAAAVMTGCAAEKALLLLIEAYGNASKDGKERKMFVSQMDKRPIAQAYRAFWKRLEPKAKTLPSALSDDLATMLDGTFNLIRRTRNAAGHPTGTSIDRETVHGHLILFPSYCRRVYALIEYFKAAPAGWLNP
;
A
#
# COMPACT_ATOMS: atom_id res chain seq x y z
N MET A 1 -2.31 16.13 17.77
CA MET A 1 -1.27 15.18 18.21
C MET A 1 -0.55 14.69 16.97
N LEU A 2 0.78 14.67 16.98
CA LEU A 2 1.59 14.14 15.89
C LEU A 2 1.32 12.64 15.75
N ASN A 3 1.06 12.16 14.53
CA ASN A 3 0.88 10.74 14.27
C ASN A 3 2.25 10.05 14.30
N ARG A 4 2.48 9.20 15.31
CA ARG A 4 3.78 8.56 15.56
C ARG A 4 4.27 7.71 14.37
N ASP A 5 3.38 6.99 13.70
CA ASP A 5 3.75 6.12 12.57
C ASP A 5 4.16 6.94 11.33
N GLU A 6 3.52 8.09 11.12
CA GLU A 6 3.91 9.04 10.08
C GLU A 6 5.28 9.66 10.37
N VAL A 7 5.51 10.09 11.62
CA VAL A 7 6.81 10.63 12.04
C VAL A 7 7.89 9.55 11.91
N LYS A 8 7.60 8.29 12.29
CA LYS A 8 8.52 7.16 12.13
C LYS A 8 8.92 6.95 10.68
N SER A 9 7.95 6.98 9.77
CA SER A 9 8.20 6.82 8.33
C SER A 9 9.10 7.94 7.80
N ARG A 10 8.78 9.20 8.12
CA ARG A 10 9.59 10.36 7.71
C ARG A 10 11.02 10.34 8.27
N VAL A 11 11.15 10.02 9.56
CA VAL A 11 12.47 9.90 10.20
C VAL A 11 13.28 8.81 9.50
N PHE A 12 12.68 7.65 9.22
CA PHE A 12 13.38 6.56 8.56
C PHE A 12 13.79 6.92 7.12
N GLU A 13 12.91 7.52 6.33
CA GLU A 13 13.23 8.00 4.97
C GLU A 13 14.34 9.03 4.97
N TRP A 14 14.30 10.00 5.89
CA TRP A 14 15.34 11.01 6.03
C TRP A 14 16.69 10.38 6.43
N LEU A 15 16.69 9.42 7.37
CA LEU A 15 17.89 8.67 7.74
C LEU A 15 18.48 7.91 6.54
N VAL A 16 17.64 7.34 5.69
CA VAL A 16 18.05 6.66 4.46
C VAL A 16 18.63 7.65 3.44
N SER A 17 18.04 8.84 3.28
CA SER A 17 18.55 9.84 2.34
C SER A 17 19.88 10.47 2.77
N GLU A 18 20.11 10.59 4.08
CA GLU A 18 21.33 11.20 4.64
C GLU A 18 22.49 10.21 4.81
N ASP A 19 22.25 8.89 4.88
CA ASP A 19 23.29 7.85 4.98
C ASP A 19 24.01 7.64 3.63
N CYS A 20 24.77 8.66 3.20
CA CYS A 20 25.64 8.66 2.01
C CYS A 20 27.00 7.98 2.23
N GLY A 21 27.06 6.95 3.08
CA GLY A 21 28.27 6.18 3.38
C GLY A 21 29.05 6.64 4.61
N PRO A 22 30.17 5.96 4.93
CA PRO A 22 30.85 6.01 6.25
C PRO A 22 31.30 7.40 6.70
N GLN A 23 31.41 8.37 5.78
CA GLN A 23 31.91 9.71 6.08
C GLN A 23 30.83 10.69 6.59
N ARG A 24 29.53 10.48 6.31
CA ARG A 24 28.42 11.34 6.81
C ARG A 24 27.67 10.78 8.02
N GLN A 25 27.98 9.56 8.45
CA GLN A 25 27.33 8.86 9.57
C GLN A 25 27.48 9.58 10.93
N SER A 26 28.34 10.60 11.00
CA SER A 26 28.78 11.29 12.21
C SER A 26 28.04 12.60 12.52
N GLN A 27 27.01 13.00 11.75
CA GLN A 27 26.42 14.35 11.89
C GLN A 27 24.89 14.40 12.07
N ILE A 28 24.24 13.26 12.31
CA ILE A 28 22.79 13.24 12.55
C ILE A 28 22.50 13.72 13.98
N THR A 29 21.83 14.86 14.12
CA THR A 29 21.52 15.46 15.43
C THR A 29 20.02 15.38 15.75
N MET A 30 19.67 15.35 17.05
CA MET A 30 18.27 15.41 17.48
C MET A 30 17.50 16.62 16.93
N PRO A 31 18.07 17.85 16.86
CA PRO A 31 17.44 18.96 16.17
C PRO A 31 17.06 18.68 14.71
N ASP A 32 17.87 17.92 13.97
CA ASP A 32 17.55 17.57 12.58
C ASP A 32 16.40 16.56 12.49
N LEU A 33 16.36 15.60 13.42
CA LEU A 33 15.27 14.64 13.51
C LEU A 33 13.95 15.29 13.98
N ILE A 34 14.01 16.28 14.88
CA ILE A 34 12.83 17.04 15.31
C ILE A 34 12.24 17.85 14.15
N LYS A 35 13.04 18.29 13.17
CA LYS A 35 12.50 18.94 11.95
C LYS A 35 11.58 18.01 11.17
N CYS A 36 11.79 16.69 11.21
CA CYS A 36 10.92 15.71 10.56
C CYS A 36 9.50 15.69 11.17
N CYS A 37 9.34 16.19 12.40
CA CYS A 37 8.05 16.30 13.07
C CYS A 37 7.23 17.53 12.64
N GLY A 38 7.82 18.53 11.98
CA GLY A 38 7.07 19.71 11.52
C GLY A 38 6.53 20.60 12.64
N CYS A 39 7.20 20.64 13.80
CA CYS A 39 6.82 21.45 14.95
C CYS A 39 6.82 22.95 14.64
N THR A 40 5.87 23.70 15.20
CA THR A 40 5.72 25.15 14.98
C THR A 40 6.05 26.00 16.20
N ASN A 41 6.24 25.38 17.37
CA ASN A 41 6.58 26.05 18.63
C ASN A 41 7.45 25.16 19.55
N GLU A 42 8.05 25.76 20.58
CA GLU A 42 9.00 25.08 21.49
C GLU A 42 8.36 23.95 22.32
N ARG A 43 7.08 24.08 22.69
CA ARG A 43 6.38 23.04 23.45
C ARG A 43 6.16 21.79 22.60
N GLU A 44 5.71 21.97 21.36
CA GLU A 44 5.62 20.89 20.37
C GLU A 44 6.98 20.25 20.08
N ALA A 45 8.05 21.03 20.04
CA ALA A 45 9.41 20.50 19.84
C ALA A 45 9.87 19.60 21.00
N THR A 46 9.46 19.91 22.23
CA THR A 46 9.79 19.12 23.43
C THR A 46 9.06 17.78 23.42
N ASP A 47 7.75 17.78 23.14
CA ASP A 47 6.96 16.54 23.00
C ASP A 47 7.42 15.69 21.81
N ALA A 48 7.81 16.34 20.70
CA ALA A 48 8.37 15.67 19.53
C ALA A 48 9.74 15.02 19.83
N ALA A 49 10.58 15.62 20.68
CA ALA A 49 11.87 15.04 21.04
C ALA A 49 11.71 13.66 21.71
N LEU A 50 10.73 13.52 22.63
CA LEU A 50 10.44 12.24 23.28
C LEU A 50 9.95 11.22 22.24
N MET A 51 9.02 11.63 21.37
CA MET A 51 8.49 10.77 20.30
C MET A 51 9.58 10.29 19.34
N VAL A 52 10.50 11.16 18.94
CA VAL A 52 11.63 10.81 18.08
C VAL A 52 12.55 9.80 18.77
N VAL A 53 12.82 9.94 20.07
CA VAL A 53 13.62 8.96 20.83
C VAL A 53 12.94 7.59 20.84
N GLU A 54 11.63 7.52 21.08
CA GLU A 54 10.88 6.27 21.00
C GLU A 54 10.93 5.65 19.60
N ILE A 55 10.77 6.47 18.56
CA ILE A 55 10.86 6.05 17.16
C ILE A 55 12.24 5.46 16.85
N LEU A 56 13.32 6.12 17.29
CA LEU A 56 14.68 5.62 17.11
C LEU A 56 14.89 4.28 17.81
N ASN A 57 14.31 4.09 19.00
CA ASN A 57 14.34 2.80 19.70
C ASN A 57 13.59 1.71 18.91
N ASP A 58 12.42 2.01 18.37
CA ASP A 58 11.69 1.05 17.52
C ASP A 58 12.51 0.67 16.28
N LEU A 59 13.04 1.66 15.56
CA LEU A 59 13.86 1.44 14.36
C LEU A 59 15.11 0.60 14.70
N HIS A 60 15.67 0.78 15.90
CA HIS A 60 16.78 -0.03 16.37
C HIS A 60 16.37 -1.47 16.68
N LEU A 61 15.26 -1.68 17.38
CA LEU A 61 14.71 -3.00 17.71
C LEU A 61 14.29 -3.78 16.44
N GLU A 62 13.76 -3.07 15.45
CA GLU A 62 13.42 -3.59 14.11
C GLU A 62 14.66 -3.85 13.24
N ARG A 63 15.86 -3.54 13.76
CA ARG A 63 17.16 -3.72 13.09
C ARG A 63 17.29 -2.87 11.82
N LEU A 64 16.49 -1.82 11.67
CA LEU A 64 16.55 -0.88 10.55
C LEU A 64 17.71 0.09 10.73
N ILE A 65 17.99 0.47 11.98
CA ILE A 65 19.15 1.29 12.35
C ILE A 65 19.95 0.63 13.48
N VAL A 66 21.22 1.01 13.60
CA VAL A 66 22.06 0.67 14.75
C VAL A 66 22.84 1.91 15.18
N PRO A 67 23.34 1.94 16.43
CA PRO A 67 24.29 2.94 16.86
C PRO A 67 25.42 3.12 15.83
N GLY A 68 25.70 4.38 15.52
CA GLY A 68 26.80 4.83 14.66
C GLY A 68 28.06 5.11 15.46
N THR A 69 29.06 5.67 14.80
CA THR A 69 30.31 6.13 15.41
C THR A 69 30.31 7.65 15.51
N ALA A 70 30.91 8.18 16.60
CA ALA A 70 30.98 9.62 16.85
C ALA A 70 31.93 10.39 15.91
N SER A 71 32.76 9.69 15.14
CA SER A 71 33.76 10.29 14.25
C SER A 71 33.77 9.59 12.90
N PRO A 72 33.85 10.33 11.78
CA PRO A 72 34.04 9.74 10.45
C PRO A 72 35.39 9.02 10.30
N ASN A 73 36.34 9.27 11.21
CA ASN A 73 37.62 8.57 11.30
C ASN A 73 37.69 7.63 12.51
N ALA A 74 36.55 7.32 13.15
CA ALA A 74 36.49 6.40 14.27
C ALA A 74 37.01 5.02 13.81
N THR A 75 37.98 4.50 14.54
CA THR A 75 38.36 3.09 14.42
C THR A 75 37.36 2.25 15.21
N ASP A 76 37.28 0.93 14.95
CA ASP A 76 36.40 0.01 15.71
C ASP A 76 36.59 0.07 17.25
N ARG A 77 37.65 0.73 17.73
CA ARG A 77 37.95 0.97 19.15
C ARG A 77 37.23 2.18 19.76
N ASP A 78 36.74 3.12 18.96
CA ASP A 78 36.10 4.35 19.45
C ASP A 78 34.63 4.13 19.85
N GLY A 79 34.11 2.92 19.64
CA GLY A 79 32.85 2.45 20.20
C GLY A 79 31.61 3.02 19.51
N PHE A 80 30.55 2.21 19.56
CA PHE A 80 29.20 2.65 19.19
C PHE A 80 28.68 3.64 20.22
N SER A 81 28.21 4.82 19.77
CA SER A 81 27.76 5.87 20.68
C SER A 81 26.45 6.51 20.24
N TRP A 82 25.58 6.76 21.21
CA TRP A 82 24.42 7.61 21.04
C TRP A 82 24.87 9.09 21.01
N PRO A 83 24.19 9.97 20.25
CA PRO A 83 22.98 9.76 19.45
C PRO A 83 23.30 9.50 17.96
N PHE A 84 24.45 8.90 17.63
CA PHE A 84 24.80 8.64 16.24
C PHE A 84 24.11 7.35 15.75
N PHE A 85 23.66 7.34 14.50
CA PHE A 85 22.96 6.21 13.90
C PHE A 85 23.52 5.90 12.52
N ARG A 86 23.46 4.63 12.13
CA ARG A 86 23.61 4.21 10.73
C ARG A 86 22.45 3.32 10.32
N VAL A 87 22.03 3.43 9.07
CA VAL A 87 21.04 2.51 8.50
C VAL A 87 21.74 1.17 8.26
N THR A 88 21.10 0.07 8.67
CA THR A 88 21.66 -1.27 8.43
C THR A 88 21.49 -1.68 6.97
N GLU A 89 22.17 -2.74 6.53
CA GLU A 89 21.91 -3.34 5.21
C GLU A 89 20.46 -3.84 5.11
N TYR A 90 19.88 -4.34 6.20
CA TYR A 90 18.47 -4.70 6.24
C TYR A 90 17.58 -3.45 6.11
N GLY A 91 17.86 -2.38 6.83
CA GLY A 91 17.15 -1.11 6.72
C GLY A 91 17.21 -0.52 5.32
N ARG A 92 18.39 -0.52 4.68
CA ARG A 92 18.54 -0.12 3.28
C ARG A 92 17.70 -1.00 2.37
N ARG A 93 17.76 -2.32 2.52
CA ARG A 93 16.91 -3.23 1.74
C ARG A 93 15.43 -3.01 1.98
N VAL A 94 14.99 -2.65 3.19
CA VAL A 94 13.57 -2.34 3.47
C VAL A 94 13.16 -1.03 2.78
N ALA A 95 14.02 -0.02 2.83
CA ALA A 95 13.81 1.24 2.12
C ALA A 95 13.82 1.06 0.58
N GLU A 96 14.75 0.24 0.06
CA GLU A 96 14.91 -0.08 -1.36
C GLU A 96 13.83 -1.04 -1.88
N ALA A 97 13.42 -2.03 -1.07
CA ALA A 97 12.32 -2.94 -1.38
C ALA A 97 11.02 -2.16 -1.58
N GLY A 98 10.93 -0.95 -1.00
CA GLY A 98 9.83 -0.04 -1.24
C GLY A 98 8.53 -0.65 -0.78
N GLU A 99 8.52 -1.31 0.38
CA GLU A 99 7.29 -1.80 0.97
C GLU A 99 6.27 -0.66 1.06
N TYR A 100 5.03 -0.96 0.75
CA TYR A 100 3.97 0.05 0.79
C TYR A 100 3.76 0.45 2.25
N GLN A 101 3.89 1.73 2.54
CA GLN A 101 3.72 2.29 3.88
C GLN A 101 2.46 3.17 3.88
N PRO A 102 1.31 2.71 4.42
CA PRO A 102 0.08 3.50 4.47
C PRO A 102 0.21 4.84 5.21
N TYR A 103 1.25 4.99 6.05
CA TYR A 103 1.57 6.24 6.75
C TYR A 103 2.48 7.20 5.97
N ASP A 104 2.97 6.78 4.80
CA ASP A 104 3.59 7.63 3.78
C ASP A 104 2.67 7.66 2.54
N PRO A 105 1.64 8.52 2.51
CA PRO A 105 0.69 8.55 1.40
C PRO A 105 1.34 8.94 0.07
N ASP A 106 2.34 9.82 0.09
CA ASP A 106 2.95 10.35 -1.11
C ASP A 106 3.82 9.30 -1.78
N GLY A 107 4.71 8.63 -1.04
CA GLY A 107 5.50 7.52 -1.57
C GLY A 107 4.66 6.28 -1.88
N TYR A 108 3.63 5.98 -1.08
CA TYR A 108 2.67 4.92 -1.41
C TYR A 108 2.02 5.13 -2.78
N LEU A 109 1.48 6.33 -3.03
CA LEU A 109 0.78 6.63 -4.29
C LEU A 109 1.75 6.78 -5.46
N ALA A 110 2.93 7.37 -5.25
CA ALA A 110 3.96 7.48 -6.28
C ALA A 110 4.42 6.10 -6.75
N ARG A 111 4.70 5.19 -5.81
CA ARG A 111 5.12 3.82 -6.12
C ARG A 111 4.04 3.04 -6.85
N LEU A 112 2.78 3.16 -6.43
CA LEU A 112 1.67 2.49 -7.12
C LEU A 112 1.55 2.96 -8.57
N LYS A 113 1.65 4.27 -8.83
CA LYS A 113 1.62 4.84 -10.19
C LYS A 113 2.82 4.40 -11.03
N GLN A 114 4.00 4.28 -10.42
CA GLN A 114 5.20 3.78 -11.10
C GLN A 114 5.05 2.31 -11.49
N GLN A 115 4.51 1.47 -10.60
CA GLN A 115 4.33 0.03 -10.84
C GLN A 115 3.15 -0.30 -11.76
N ILE A 116 2.14 0.58 -11.83
CA ILE A 116 0.97 0.42 -12.71
C ILE A 116 0.82 1.68 -13.57
N PRO A 117 1.63 1.82 -14.64
CA PRO A 117 1.46 2.92 -15.59
C PRO A 117 0.06 2.88 -16.20
N GLY A 118 -0.71 3.96 -16.06
CA GLY A 118 -2.09 4.03 -16.53
C GLY A 118 -3.16 3.56 -15.55
N ILE A 119 -2.83 3.44 -14.25
CA ILE A 119 -3.84 3.25 -13.20
C ILE A 119 -4.93 4.34 -13.26
N ASP A 120 -6.18 3.92 -13.06
CA ASP A 120 -7.35 4.79 -13.18
C ASP A 120 -7.31 5.88 -12.10
N PRO A 121 -7.47 7.17 -12.45
CA PRO A 121 -7.35 8.27 -11.50
C PRO A 121 -8.41 8.22 -10.38
N THR A 122 -9.54 7.56 -10.60
CA THR A 122 -10.57 7.32 -9.58
C THR A 122 -10.04 6.40 -8.48
N ILE A 123 -9.29 5.35 -8.84
CA ILE A 123 -8.66 4.43 -7.87
C ILE A 123 -7.69 5.23 -7.00
N ILE A 124 -6.83 6.04 -7.62
CA ILE A 124 -5.87 6.90 -6.91
C ILE A 124 -6.59 7.85 -5.96
N ARG A 125 -7.67 8.52 -6.42
CA ARG A 125 -8.42 9.47 -5.60
C ARG A 125 -9.03 8.80 -4.37
N TYR A 126 -9.60 7.61 -4.51
CA TYR A 126 -10.15 6.87 -3.36
C TYR A 126 -9.05 6.39 -2.40
N LEU A 127 -7.91 5.91 -2.91
CA LEU A 127 -6.78 5.53 -2.06
C LEU A 127 -6.22 6.73 -1.29
N GLU A 128 -6.09 7.88 -1.94
CA GLU A 128 -5.66 9.11 -1.28
C GLU A 128 -6.58 9.48 -0.11
N GLN A 129 -7.90 9.37 -0.30
CA GLN A 129 -8.86 9.58 0.80
C GLN A 129 -8.71 8.50 1.89
N ALA A 130 -8.52 7.23 1.51
CA ALA A 130 -8.33 6.15 2.47
C ALA A 130 -7.13 6.37 3.38
N LEU A 131 -5.98 6.74 2.80
CA LEU A 131 -4.74 7.04 3.50
C LEU A 131 -4.89 8.25 4.43
N LYS A 132 -5.55 9.32 3.96
CA LYS A 132 -5.90 10.48 4.79
C LYS A 132 -6.79 10.09 5.98
N CYS A 133 -7.83 9.30 5.75
CA CYS A 133 -8.74 8.85 6.79
C CYS A 133 -8.04 7.95 7.82
N LEU A 134 -7.14 7.05 7.40
CA LEU A 134 -6.34 6.23 8.31
C LEU A 134 -5.49 7.10 9.25
N ARG A 135 -4.82 8.12 8.71
CA ARG A 135 -3.98 9.05 9.49
C ARG A 135 -4.78 9.86 10.51
N MET A 136 -6.04 10.19 10.17
CA MET A 136 -6.97 10.93 11.02
C MET A 136 -7.84 10.04 11.93
N ASP A 137 -7.55 8.75 12.02
CA ASP A 137 -8.32 7.77 12.82
C ASP A 137 -9.81 7.66 12.43
N CYS A 138 -10.14 8.04 11.19
CA CYS A 138 -11.47 7.90 10.62
C CYS A 138 -11.62 6.51 9.98
N LEU A 139 -11.54 5.45 10.81
CA LEU A 139 -11.34 4.07 10.35
C LEU A 139 -12.49 3.52 9.48
N LEU A 140 -13.75 3.84 9.82
CA LEU A 140 -14.90 3.48 8.98
C LEU A 140 -14.80 4.11 7.59
N ALA A 141 -14.47 5.40 7.52
CA ALA A 141 -14.30 6.11 6.25
C ALA A 141 -13.12 5.54 5.47
N ALA A 142 -11.99 5.27 6.12
CA ALA A 142 -10.83 4.65 5.49
C ALA A 142 -11.17 3.29 4.87
N ALA A 143 -11.88 2.43 5.61
CA ALA A 143 -12.37 1.15 5.10
C ALA A 143 -13.30 1.30 3.89
N VAL A 144 -14.21 2.28 3.92
CA VAL A 144 -15.09 2.57 2.78
C VAL A 144 -14.30 3.00 1.55
N MET A 145 -13.38 3.95 1.71
CA MET A 145 -12.58 4.48 0.60
C MET A 145 -11.66 3.41 -0.01
N THR A 146 -11.01 2.56 0.80
CA THR A 146 -10.22 1.42 0.31
C THR A 146 -11.09 0.44 -0.48
N GLY A 147 -12.31 0.17 0.00
CA GLY A 147 -13.25 -0.67 -0.73
C GLY A 147 -13.71 -0.06 -2.05
N CYS A 148 -14.01 1.23 -2.11
CA CYS A 148 -14.35 1.91 -3.37
C CYS A 148 -13.22 1.81 -4.41
N ALA A 149 -11.97 1.98 -3.98
CA ALA A 149 -10.80 1.79 -4.86
C ALA A 149 -10.73 0.35 -5.40
N ALA A 150 -10.96 -0.65 -4.56
CA ALA A 150 -10.90 -2.06 -4.95
C ALA A 150 -12.06 -2.45 -5.89
N GLU A 151 -13.28 -1.97 -5.59
CA GLU A 151 -14.45 -2.15 -6.46
C GLU A 151 -14.22 -1.55 -7.85
N LYS A 152 -13.65 -0.34 -7.93
CA LYS A 152 -13.34 0.30 -9.21
C LYS A 152 -12.31 -0.50 -10.03
N ALA A 153 -11.25 -1.00 -9.40
CA ALA A 153 -10.27 -1.86 -10.06
C ALA A 153 -10.95 -3.13 -10.64
N LEU A 154 -11.84 -3.74 -9.86
CA LEU A 154 -12.55 -4.94 -10.27
C LEU A 154 -13.55 -4.69 -11.40
N LEU A 155 -14.24 -3.55 -11.39
CA LEU A 155 -15.13 -3.15 -12.49
C LEU A 155 -14.36 -3.05 -13.81
N LEU A 156 -13.16 -2.44 -13.80
CA LEU A 156 -12.28 -2.36 -14.97
C LEU A 156 -11.84 -3.74 -15.45
N LEU A 157 -11.56 -4.67 -14.53
CA LEU A 157 -11.21 -6.05 -14.88
C LEU A 157 -12.38 -6.78 -15.55
N ILE A 158 -13.57 -6.66 -14.98
CA ILE A 158 -14.80 -7.26 -15.53
C ILE A 158 -15.07 -6.71 -16.93
N GLU A 159 -14.92 -5.39 -17.12
CA GLU A 159 -15.05 -4.73 -18.41
C GLU A 159 -14.03 -5.26 -19.43
N ALA A 160 -12.75 -5.32 -19.06
CA ALA A 160 -11.68 -5.84 -19.92
C ALA A 160 -11.94 -7.30 -20.33
N TYR A 161 -12.36 -8.14 -19.38
CA TYR A 161 -12.74 -9.52 -19.65
C TYR A 161 -13.92 -9.63 -20.62
N GLY A 162 -14.96 -8.81 -20.46
CA GLY A 162 -16.10 -8.76 -21.38
C GLY A 162 -15.71 -8.31 -22.79
N ASN A 163 -14.80 -7.34 -22.89
CA ASN A 163 -14.30 -6.82 -24.16
C ASN A 163 -13.35 -7.77 -24.89
N ALA A 164 -12.78 -8.77 -24.20
CA ALA A 164 -11.95 -9.81 -24.82
C ALA A 164 -12.74 -10.80 -25.70
N SER A 165 -14.08 -10.80 -25.64
CA SER A 165 -14.89 -11.59 -26.58
C SER A 165 -15.08 -10.90 -27.92
N LYS A 166 -14.88 -11.68 -28.99
CA LYS A 166 -15.16 -11.27 -30.37
C LYS A 166 -16.62 -11.45 -30.78
N ASP A 167 -17.40 -12.24 -30.03
CA ASP A 167 -18.83 -12.36 -30.29
C ASP A 167 -19.54 -11.13 -29.73
N GLY A 168 -19.98 -10.25 -30.63
CA GLY A 168 -20.71 -9.03 -30.27
C GLY A 168 -22.01 -9.30 -29.51
N LYS A 169 -22.65 -10.46 -29.69
CA LYS A 169 -23.86 -10.86 -28.96
C LYS A 169 -23.52 -11.26 -27.53
N GLU A 170 -22.47 -12.07 -27.37
CA GLU A 170 -21.99 -12.52 -26.06
C GLU A 170 -21.44 -11.36 -25.22
N ARG A 171 -20.66 -10.47 -25.84
CA ARG A 171 -20.19 -9.23 -25.20
C ARG A 171 -21.36 -8.39 -24.71
N LYS A 172 -22.36 -8.13 -25.56
CA LYS A 172 -23.56 -7.36 -25.18
C LYS A 172 -24.31 -8.03 -24.02
N MET A 173 -24.47 -9.36 -24.06
CA MET A 173 -25.13 -10.11 -23.01
C MET A 173 -24.37 -10.04 -21.69
N PHE A 174 -23.04 -10.19 -21.72
CA PHE A 174 -22.18 -10.09 -20.54
C PHE A 174 -22.24 -8.68 -19.93
N VAL A 175 -22.08 -7.63 -20.73
CA VAL A 175 -22.16 -6.24 -20.27
C VAL A 175 -23.52 -5.95 -19.63
N SER A 176 -24.63 -6.32 -20.30
CA SER A 176 -25.99 -6.19 -19.76
C SER A 176 -26.18 -6.92 -18.42
N GLN A 177 -25.56 -8.10 -18.26
CA GLN A 177 -25.62 -8.84 -17.00
C GLN A 177 -24.84 -8.14 -15.88
N MET A 178 -23.77 -7.41 -16.18
CA MET A 178 -22.92 -6.76 -15.17
C MET A 178 -23.43 -5.37 -14.77
N ASP A 179 -23.98 -4.60 -15.72
CA ASP A 179 -24.33 -3.17 -15.57
C ASP A 179 -25.38 -2.90 -14.46
N LYS A 180 -26.27 -3.85 -14.17
CA LYS A 180 -27.37 -3.68 -13.20
C LYS A 180 -27.12 -4.36 -11.86
N ARG A 181 -25.96 -4.97 -11.65
CA ARG A 181 -25.70 -5.83 -10.49
C ARG A 181 -24.87 -5.10 -9.43
N PRO A 182 -25.17 -5.31 -8.13
CA PRO A 182 -24.22 -5.01 -7.08
C PRO A 182 -22.87 -5.67 -7.38
N ILE A 183 -21.76 -5.00 -7.08
CA ILE A 183 -20.41 -5.47 -7.42
C ILE A 183 -20.14 -6.91 -6.97
N ALA A 184 -20.64 -7.32 -5.79
CA ALA A 184 -20.48 -8.69 -5.29
C ALA A 184 -21.16 -9.75 -6.18
N GLN A 185 -22.25 -9.40 -6.85
CA GLN A 185 -22.95 -10.29 -7.79
C GLN A 185 -22.31 -10.26 -9.17
N ALA A 186 -21.88 -9.08 -9.64
CA ALA A 186 -21.13 -8.95 -10.89
C ALA A 186 -19.82 -9.75 -10.81
N TYR A 187 -19.08 -9.57 -9.72
CA TYR A 187 -17.85 -10.31 -9.46
C TYR A 187 -18.05 -11.82 -9.40
N ARG A 188 -19.05 -12.32 -8.65
CA ARG A 188 -19.34 -13.77 -8.62
C ARG A 188 -19.65 -14.33 -10.00
N ALA A 189 -20.36 -13.58 -10.84
CA ALA A 189 -20.69 -14.01 -12.20
C ALA A 189 -19.48 -13.97 -13.14
N PHE A 190 -18.54 -13.06 -12.91
CA PHE A 190 -17.24 -13.03 -13.58
C PHE A 190 -16.34 -14.19 -13.11
N TRP A 191 -16.16 -14.35 -11.79
CA TRP A 191 -15.30 -15.38 -11.19
C TRP A 191 -15.72 -16.79 -11.63
N LYS A 192 -17.03 -17.09 -11.63
CA LYS A 192 -17.57 -18.37 -12.11
C LYS A 192 -17.17 -18.72 -13.55
N ARG A 193 -16.87 -17.71 -14.38
CA ARG A 193 -16.40 -17.91 -15.77
C ARG A 193 -14.87 -17.97 -15.86
N LEU A 194 -14.18 -17.18 -15.05
CA LEU A 194 -12.72 -17.12 -15.03
C LEU A 194 -12.08 -18.35 -14.37
N GLU A 195 -12.58 -18.75 -13.20
CA GLU A 195 -11.97 -19.79 -12.34
C GLU A 195 -11.75 -21.13 -13.07
N PRO A 196 -12.72 -21.67 -13.84
CA PRO A 196 -12.50 -22.92 -14.59
C PRO A 196 -11.39 -22.79 -15.65
N LYS A 197 -11.15 -21.58 -16.14
CA LYS A 197 -10.15 -21.25 -17.16
C LYS A 197 -8.86 -20.68 -16.56
N ALA A 198 -8.74 -20.60 -15.24
CA ALA A 198 -7.56 -20.00 -14.60
C ALA A 198 -6.26 -20.69 -15.04
N LYS A 199 -6.28 -22.00 -15.27
CA LYS A 199 -5.13 -22.79 -15.75
C LYS A 199 -4.69 -22.48 -17.18
N THR A 200 -5.51 -21.79 -17.98
CA THR A 200 -5.13 -21.36 -19.33
C THR A 200 -4.46 -19.99 -19.34
N LEU A 201 -4.42 -19.30 -18.19
CA LEU A 201 -3.61 -18.10 -18.03
C LEU A 201 -2.12 -18.48 -17.96
N PRO A 202 -1.20 -17.57 -18.30
CA PRO A 202 0.21 -17.72 -17.97
C PRO A 202 0.39 -18.02 -16.49
N SER A 203 1.37 -18.86 -16.13
CA SER A 203 1.66 -19.26 -14.74
C SER A 203 1.74 -18.05 -13.79
N ALA A 204 2.45 -17.01 -14.23
CA ALA A 204 2.59 -15.76 -13.49
C ALA A 204 1.25 -15.09 -13.11
N LEU A 205 0.14 -15.39 -13.79
CA LEU A 205 -1.21 -14.87 -13.54
C LEU A 205 -2.16 -15.91 -12.94
N SER A 206 -1.93 -17.21 -13.16
CA SER A 206 -2.75 -18.29 -12.63
C SER A 206 -2.36 -18.69 -11.21
N ASP A 207 -1.06 -18.65 -10.92
CA ASP A 207 -0.52 -18.93 -9.59
C ASP A 207 -1.16 -17.95 -8.61
N ASP A 208 -1.57 -18.45 -7.44
CA ASP A 208 -2.22 -17.69 -6.37
C ASP A 208 -3.47 -16.87 -6.72
N LEU A 209 -4.02 -16.99 -7.94
CA LEU A 209 -5.10 -16.13 -8.46
C LEU A 209 -6.30 -16.03 -7.51
N ALA A 210 -6.75 -17.17 -6.96
CA ALA A 210 -7.85 -17.19 -6.01
C ALA A 210 -7.50 -16.43 -4.72
N THR A 211 -6.31 -16.61 -4.17
CA THR A 211 -5.89 -15.90 -2.96
C THR A 211 -5.74 -14.40 -3.22
N MET A 212 -5.00 -14.04 -4.28
CA MET A 212 -4.66 -12.66 -4.58
C MET A 212 -5.85 -11.84 -5.05
N LEU A 213 -6.71 -12.41 -5.91
CA LEU A 213 -7.88 -11.71 -6.44
C LEU A 213 -9.11 -11.92 -5.56
N ASP A 214 -9.57 -13.16 -5.37
CA ASP A 214 -10.81 -13.47 -4.64
C ASP A 214 -10.69 -13.21 -3.14
N GLY A 215 -9.62 -13.72 -2.52
CA GLY A 215 -9.36 -13.56 -1.09
C GLY A 215 -9.25 -12.10 -0.70
N THR A 216 -8.33 -11.36 -1.33
CA THR A 216 -8.09 -9.94 -1.03
C THR A 216 -9.32 -9.07 -1.28
N PHE A 217 -10.01 -9.25 -2.42
CA PHE A 217 -11.23 -8.48 -2.71
C PHE A 217 -12.32 -8.76 -1.69
N ASN A 218 -12.55 -10.02 -1.32
CA ASN A 218 -13.58 -10.37 -0.36
C ASN A 218 -13.27 -9.84 1.05
N LEU A 219 -12.00 -9.83 1.45
CA LEU A 219 -11.58 -9.25 2.73
C LEU A 219 -11.90 -7.75 2.77
N ILE A 220 -11.41 -6.98 1.79
CA ILE A 220 -11.64 -5.53 1.69
C ILE A 220 -13.14 -5.22 1.60
N ARG A 221 -13.89 -5.95 0.76
CA ARG A 221 -15.32 -5.72 0.54
C ARG A 221 -16.15 -6.02 1.77
N ARG A 222 -15.86 -7.08 2.53
CA ARG A 222 -16.58 -7.40 3.77
C ARG A 222 -16.42 -6.28 4.78
N THR A 223 -15.19 -5.80 4.95
CA THR A 223 -14.90 -4.69 5.88
C THR A 223 -15.55 -3.39 5.42
N ARG A 224 -15.50 -3.07 4.11
CA ARG A 224 -16.24 -1.92 3.55
C ARG A 224 -17.75 -2.02 3.77
N ASN A 225 -18.33 -3.21 3.61
CA ASN A 225 -19.76 -3.41 3.84
C ASN A 225 -20.12 -3.19 5.30
N ALA A 226 -19.36 -3.77 6.24
CA ALA A 226 -19.53 -3.51 7.66
C ALA A 226 -19.40 -2.03 7.99
N ALA A 227 -18.41 -1.34 7.41
CA ALA A 227 -18.17 0.09 7.62
C ALA A 227 -19.30 1.00 7.11
N GLY A 228 -19.88 0.65 5.96
CA GLY A 228 -20.85 1.48 5.26
C GLY A 228 -22.30 1.26 5.67
N HIS A 229 -22.59 0.22 6.46
CA HIS A 229 -23.93 -0.01 7.01
C HIS A 229 -24.06 0.64 8.39
N PRO A 230 -25.20 1.28 8.71
CA PRO A 230 -25.40 1.96 9.99
C PRO A 230 -25.71 0.96 11.11
N THR A 231 -24.80 0.03 11.37
CA THR A 231 -24.95 -1.04 12.38
C THR A 231 -24.30 -0.71 13.73
N GLY A 232 -23.48 0.35 13.77
CA GLY A 232 -22.65 0.66 14.95
C GLY A 232 -21.40 -0.22 15.08
N THR A 233 -21.02 -0.93 14.01
CA THR A 233 -19.79 -1.74 13.98
C THR A 233 -18.55 -0.84 14.11
N SER A 234 -17.58 -1.28 14.90
CA SER A 234 -16.23 -0.72 14.95
C SER A 234 -15.29 -1.51 14.03
N ILE A 235 -14.33 -0.82 13.44
CA ILE A 235 -13.24 -1.43 12.66
C ILE A 235 -11.95 -0.95 13.27
N ASP A 236 -11.06 -1.87 13.61
CA ASP A 236 -9.76 -1.58 14.18
C ASP A 236 -8.77 -1.05 13.13
N ARG A 237 -7.75 -0.36 13.61
CA ARG A 237 -6.75 0.34 12.79
C ARG A 237 -5.91 -0.68 12.01
N GLU A 238 -5.56 -1.78 12.64
CA GLU A 238 -4.75 -2.87 12.12
C GLU A 238 -5.41 -3.51 10.89
N THR A 239 -6.72 -3.69 10.93
CA THR A 239 -7.53 -4.18 9.81
C THR A 239 -7.47 -3.23 8.61
N VAL A 240 -7.69 -1.92 8.83
CA VAL A 240 -7.60 -0.92 7.75
C VAL A 240 -6.20 -0.84 7.18
N HIS A 241 -5.20 -0.82 8.06
CA HIS A 241 -3.79 -0.82 7.70
C HIS A 241 -3.44 -2.04 6.86
N GLY A 242 -3.83 -3.24 7.30
CA GLY A 242 -3.62 -4.49 6.58
C GLY A 242 -4.25 -4.48 5.16
N HIS A 243 -5.45 -3.91 5.00
CA HIS A 243 -6.03 -3.74 3.66
C HIS A 243 -5.21 -2.84 2.76
N LEU A 244 -4.69 -1.73 3.29
CA LEU A 244 -3.85 -0.80 2.53
C LEU A 244 -2.48 -1.42 2.20
N ILE A 245 -1.94 -2.32 3.04
CA ILE A 245 -0.76 -3.12 2.71
C ILE A 245 -1.04 -4.11 1.57
N LEU A 246 -2.20 -4.78 1.58
CA LEU A 246 -2.56 -5.79 0.57
C LEU A 246 -2.99 -5.18 -0.77
N PHE A 247 -3.60 -4.00 -0.74
CA PHE A 247 -4.23 -3.37 -1.90
C PHE A 247 -3.31 -3.27 -3.13
N PRO A 248 -2.04 -2.84 -3.03
CA PRO A 248 -1.18 -2.66 -4.19
C PRO A 248 -0.91 -3.95 -4.95
N SER A 249 -0.67 -5.05 -4.23
CA SER A 249 -0.44 -6.36 -4.85
C SER A 249 -1.72 -6.90 -5.51
N TYR A 250 -2.88 -6.69 -4.89
CA TYR A 250 -4.18 -6.93 -5.52
C TYR A 250 -4.37 -6.10 -6.79
N CYS A 251 -4.10 -4.79 -6.73
CA CYS A 251 -4.29 -3.87 -7.85
C CYS A 251 -3.35 -4.23 -9.02
N ARG A 252 -2.09 -4.57 -8.74
CA ARG A 252 -1.15 -5.07 -9.76
C ARG A 252 -1.67 -6.34 -10.42
N ARG A 253 -2.18 -7.31 -9.66
CA ARG A 253 -2.77 -8.53 -10.20
C ARG A 253 -3.95 -8.21 -11.12
N VAL A 254 -4.84 -7.32 -10.68
CA VAL A 254 -5.99 -6.84 -11.47
C VAL A 254 -5.53 -6.23 -12.80
N TYR A 255 -4.55 -5.31 -12.77
CA TYR A 255 -4.06 -4.65 -13.99
C TYR A 255 -3.31 -5.60 -14.91
N ALA A 256 -2.55 -6.55 -14.37
CA ALA A 256 -1.90 -7.56 -15.18
C ALA A 256 -2.91 -8.45 -15.93
N LEU A 257 -4.04 -8.78 -15.30
CA LEU A 257 -5.15 -9.48 -15.96
C LEU A 257 -5.86 -8.59 -17.00
N ILE A 258 -6.05 -7.30 -16.71
CA ILE A 258 -6.62 -6.33 -17.68
C ILE A 258 -5.76 -6.30 -18.94
N GLU A 259 -4.44 -6.11 -18.80
CA GLU A 259 -3.53 -6.07 -19.94
C GLU A 259 -3.50 -7.39 -20.70
N TYR A 260 -3.52 -8.52 -19.98
CA TYR A 260 -3.66 -9.83 -20.59
C TYR A 260 -4.94 -9.93 -21.44
N PHE A 261 -6.11 -9.55 -20.92
CA PHE A 261 -7.37 -9.63 -21.66
C PHE A 261 -7.46 -8.63 -22.83
N LYS A 262 -6.79 -7.47 -22.74
CA LYS A 262 -6.67 -6.54 -23.87
C LYS A 262 -5.77 -7.10 -24.99
N ALA A 263 -4.70 -7.81 -24.62
CA ALA A 263 -3.74 -8.37 -25.57
C ALA A 263 -4.12 -9.76 -26.11
N ALA A 264 -4.96 -10.51 -25.39
CA ALA A 264 -5.25 -11.90 -25.71
C ALA A 264 -5.95 -12.06 -27.08
N PRO A 265 -5.52 -13.03 -27.91
CA PRO A 265 -6.25 -13.38 -29.12
C PRO A 265 -7.56 -14.12 -28.75
N ALA A 266 -8.69 -13.56 -29.20
CA ALA A 266 -10.01 -14.16 -29.40
C ALA A 266 -10.40 -15.43 -28.61
N GLY A 267 -11.43 -15.34 -27.75
CA GLY A 267 -12.21 -16.53 -27.38
C GLY A 267 -12.38 -16.81 -25.87
N TRP A 268 -11.93 -15.91 -25.00
CA TRP A 268 -12.01 -16.10 -23.54
C TRP A 268 -13.42 -16.34 -22.98
N LEU A 269 -14.45 -15.83 -23.64
CA LEU A 269 -15.83 -16.07 -23.20
C LEU A 269 -16.44 -17.39 -23.71
N ASN A 270 -15.91 -18.01 -24.79
CA ASN A 270 -16.48 -19.24 -25.33
C ASN A 270 -16.28 -20.44 -24.38
N PRO A 271 -17.34 -21.22 -24.09
CA PRO A 271 -17.28 -22.39 -23.20
C PRO A 271 -16.28 -23.46 -23.66
#